data_AF-A0A382DSE7-F1
#
_entry.id   AF-A0A382DSE7-F1
#
_cell.length_a   1.000
_cell.length_b   1.000
_cell.length_c   1.000
_cell.angle_alpha   90.00
_cell.angle_beta   90.00
_cell.angle_gamma   90.00
#
_symmetry.space_group_name_H-M   'P 1'
#
loop_
_entity.id
_entity.type
_entity.pdbx_description
1 polymer ?
#
loop_
_entity_poly.entity_id
_entity_poly.type
_entity_poly.pdbx_seq_one_letter_code
_entity_poly.pdbx_strand_id
1 'polypeptide(L)'
;MKDRVLRFLAVCIALSIMACSGSESESDSSGGGDSPTDATTDSSDSSTDATEDGEDTSDSVGDDVLVGNWPAEEWLVALPESQNIDGAKLDELRSYAFADGRNTQSVVVIRNGVIVGEWYAEGHDMNDHVTSWSVGKSFLSAVVGIAMERGDLASVDDPVVNHFPEWEGTGRDAITLRHALQMRSGLAPSTDDIYMQADQMTHSLNREVLVDPGTTWAYQNEDSMLVTGAIERATGKSLAEYAKEVLFDPLGMDAL
;
A
#
# COMPACT_ATOMS: atom_id res chain seq x y z
N MET A 1 -13.21 15.67 -10.71
CA MET A 1 -13.12 15.30 -9.29
C MET A 1 -13.14 13.78 -9.15
N LYS A 2 -14.27 13.09 -9.43
CA LYS A 2 -14.36 11.61 -9.42
C LYS A 2 -13.25 10.92 -10.24
N ASP A 3 -13.03 11.34 -11.49
CA ASP A 3 -12.05 10.68 -12.40
C ASP A 3 -10.57 10.85 -12.02
N ARG A 4 -10.21 11.86 -11.23
CA ARG A 4 -8.80 12.14 -10.87
C ARG A 4 -8.41 11.48 -9.56
N VAL A 5 -9.31 11.54 -8.57
CA VAL A 5 -9.17 10.83 -7.29
C VAL A 5 -9.13 9.32 -7.52
N LEU A 6 -9.98 8.78 -8.41
CA LEU A 6 -9.97 7.35 -8.72
C LEU A 6 -8.67 6.87 -9.39
N ARG A 7 -8.10 7.68 -10.30
CA ARG A 7 -6.85 7.33 -10.99
C ARG A 7 -5.64 7.32 -10.06
N PHE A 8 -5.64 8.13 -8.99
CA PHE A 8 -4.55 8.16 -8.01
C PHE A 8 -4.62 6.96 -7.04
N LEU A 9 -5.82 6.58 -6.59
CA LEU A 9 -6.01 5.45 -5.66
C LEU A 9 -5.76 4.08 -6.29
N ALA A 10 -6.09 3.90 -7.58
CA ALA A 10 -5.76 2.67 -8.32
C ALA A 10 -4.25 2.38 -8.37
N VAL A 11 -3.40 3.42 -8.23
CA VAL A 11 -1.94 3.28 -8.19
C VAL A 11 -1.43 2.96 -6.77
N CYS A 12 -2.10 3.46 -5.72
CA CYS A 12 -1.65 3.28 -4.33
C CYS A 12 -1.93 1.87 -3.76
N ILE A 13 -3.01 1.21 -4.20
CA ILE A 13 -3.36 -0.15 -3.72
C ILE A 13 -2.39 -1.20 -4.32
N ALA A 14 -1.75 -0.93 -5.46
CA ALA A 14 -0.81 -1.85 -6.10
C ALA A 14 0.60 -1.93 -5.47
N LEU A 15 0.90 -1.12 -4.44
CA LEU A 15 2.29 -0.89 -3.98
C LEU A 15 2.49 -1.05 -2.46
N SER A 16 1.79 -2.00 -1.82
CA SER A 16 2.00 -2.33 -0.39
C SER A 16 2.43 -3.77 -0.14
N ILE A 17 3.40 -4.29 -0.90
CA ILE A 17 4.15 -5.49 -0.51
C ILE A 17 5.65 -5.15 -0.55
N MET A 18 6.20 -4.63 0.55
CA MET A 18 7.59 -4.90 0.90
C MET A 18 7.87 -4.71 2.40
N ALA A 19 8.25 -5.82 3.02
CA ALA A 19 9.13 -5.97 4.19
C ALA A 19 8.66 -5.41 5.56
N CYS A 20 7.83 -6.21 6.26
CA CYS A 20 8.09 -6.51 7.66
C CYS A 20 8.85 -7.84 7.72
N SER A 21 10.17 -7.80 7.70
CA SER A 21 10.99 -8.90 8.20
C SER A 21 12.01 -8.29 9.15
N GLY A 22 11.79 -8.51 10.44
CA GLY A 22 12.78 -8.22 11.47
C GLY A 22 14.03 -9.04 11.18
N SER A 23 15.16 -8.37 11.04
CA SER A 23 16.47 -9.01 10.98
C SER A 23 16.88 -9.41 12.39
N GLU A 24 16.76 -10.69 12.72
CA GLU A 24 17.56 -11.28 13.78
C GLU A 24 18.96 -11.55 13.22
N SER A 25 19.96 -10.95 13.85
CA SER A 25 21.37 -11.09 13.52
C SER A 25 21.89 -12.44 14.04
N GLU A 26 22.19 -13.37 13.14
CA GLU A 26 23.09 -14.49 13.44
C GLU A 26 24.39 -14.34 12.67
N SER A 27 25.49 -14.46 13.42
CA SER A 27 26.87 -14.26 13.03
C SER A 27 27.41 -15.38 12.13
N ASP A 28 28.07 -14.98 11.05
CA ASP A 28 28.90 -15.79 10.15
C ASP A 28 29.98 -16.62 10.86
N SER A 29 30.21 -17.85 10.39
CA SER A 29 31.57 -18.38 10.26
C SER A 29 31.73 -19.47 9.20
N SER A 30 32.75 -19.29 8.34
CA SER A 30 33.46 -20.26 7.46
C SER A 30 32.69 -20.81 6.25
N GLY A 31 33.23 -20.90 5.02
CA GLY A 31 34.59 -20.75 4.51
C GLY A 31 34.92 -21.89 3.53
N GLY A 32 35.22 -21.55 2.26
CA GLY A 32 35.73 -22.45 1.20
C GLY A 32 34.64 -22.97 0.24
N GLY A 33 34.72 -22.91 -1.08
CA GLY A 33 35.85 -22.78 -2.00
C GLY A 33 35.83 -23.98 -2.96
N ASP A 34 35.32 -23.81 -4.18
CA ASP A 34 35.92 -24.26 -5.47
C ASP A 34 34.90 -24.22 -6.63
N SER A 35 35.38 -23.83 -7.80
CA SER A 35 34.78 -24.04 -9.13
C SER A 35 35.64 -25.08 -9.88
N PRO A 36 35.46 -25.32 -11.19
CA PRO A 36 34.30 -25.76 -11.97
C PRO A 36 34.60 -27.10 -12.69
N THR A 37 33.63 -27.77 -13.32
CA THR A 37 33.94 -28.68 -14.46
C THR A 37 32.85 -28.69 -15.53
N ASP A 38 33.30 -28.46 -16.75
CA ASP A 38 32.66 -28.71 -18.05
C ASP A 38 32.23 -30.18 -18.22
N ALA A 39 31.17 -30.41 -19.00
CA ALA A 39 31.21 -31.36 -20.12
C ALA A 39 29.95 -31.24 -20.99
N THR A 40 30.16 -30.71 -22.20
CA THR A 40 29.40 -30.99 -23.43
C THR A 40 29.32 -32.48 -23.74
N THR A 41 28.15 -32.95 -24.20
CA THR A 41 28.06 -33.92 -25.29
C THR A 41 26.82 -33.69 -26.14
N ASP A 42 27.11 -33.38 -27.40
CA ASP A 42 26.26 -33.38 -28.58
C ASP A 42 25.93 -34.83 -29.01
N SER A 43 24.73 -35.05 -29.53
CA SER A 43 24.42 -36.09 -30.53
C SER A 43 23.03 -35.85 -31.13
N SER A 44 23.06 -35.37 -32.37
CA SER A 44 22.05 -35.44 -33.42
C SER A 44 21.35 -36.80 -33.57
N ASP A 45 20.07 -36.82 -33.98
CA ASP A 45 19.72 -37.36 -35.31
C ASP A 45 18.31 -36.99 -35.83
N SER A 46 18.20 -37.05 -37.16
CA SER A 46 17.18 -36.72 -38.17
C SER A 46 15.68 -36.88 -37.80
N SER A 47 14.83 -35.89 -38.12
CA SER A 47 14.12 -35.64 -39.40
C SER A 47 12.98 -36.61 -39.70
N THR A 48 11.75 -36.09 -39.81
CA THR A 48 10.82 -36.40 -40.90
C THR A 48 9.75 -35.32 -41.00
N ASP A 49 9.58 -34.87 -42.23
CA ASP A 49 8.65 -33.88 -42.75
C ASP A 49 7.32 -34.58 -43.08
N ALA A 50 6.19 -33.95 -42.70
CA ALA A 50 4.86 -34.28 -43.19
C ALA A 50 3.94 -33.07 -43.00
N THR A 51 3.82 -32.30 -44.07
CA THR A 51 2.77 -31.31 -44.30
C THR A 51 1.42 -32.01 -44.47
N GLU A 52 0.44 -31.68 -43.64
CA GLU A 52 -0.98 -31.86 -43.98
C GLU A 52 -1.74 -30.59 -43.59
N ASP A 53 -2.32 -29.98 -44.62
CA ASP A 53 -3.22 -28.84 -44.59
C ASP A 53 -4.50 -29.17 -43.80
N GLY A 54 -4.82 -28.31 -42.83
CA GLY A 54 -6.04 -28.42 -42.02
C GLY A 54 -6.54 -27.04 -41.61
N GLU A 55 -7.42 -26.49 -42.43
CA GLU A 55 -8.47 -25.50 -42.17
C GLU A 55 -8.19 -24.41 -41.11
N ASP A 56 -7.84 -23.24 -41.64
CA ASP A 56 -7.90 -21.93 -40.99
C ASP A 56 -9.34 -21.58 -40.61
N THR A 57 -9.78 -21.98 -39.41
CA THR A 57 -10.91 -21.36 -38.73
C THR A 57 -10.38 -20.25 -37.84
N SER A 58 -10.09 -19.11 -38.45
CA SER A 58 -9.91 -17.84 -37.74
C SER A 58 -11.25 -17.39 -37.16
N ASP A 59 -11.74 -18.06 -36.11
CA ASP A 59 -12.66 -17.44 -35.18
C ASP A 59 -11.81 -16.52 -34.30
N SER A 60 -11.68 -15.27 -34.73
CA SER A 60 -11.23 -14.19 -33.87
C SER A 60 -12.30 -13.96 -32.81
N VAL A 61 -12.32 -14.82 -31.78
CA VAL A 61 -12.87 -14.46 -30.49
C VAL A 61 -11.98 -13.32 -30.00
N GLY A 62 -12.46 -12.09 -30.14
CA GLY A 62 -11.80 -10.96 -29.50
C GLY A 62 -11.68 -11.30 -28.02
N ASP A 63 -10.46 -11.32 -27.50
CA ASP A 63 -10.16 -11.38 -26.08
C ASP A 63 -10.68 -10.09 -25.42
N ASP A 64 -12.00 -9.95 -25.31
CA ASP A 64 -12.62 -8.91 -24.50
C ASP A 64 -12.44 -9.33 -23.04
N VAL A 65 -11.24 -9.04 -22.52
CA VAL A 65 -10.92 -9.15 -21.11
C VAL A 65 -11.94 -8.30 -20.36
N LEU A 66 -12.74 -8.94 -19.52
CA LEU A 66 -13.74 -8.25 -18.74
C LEU A 66 -13.05 -7.25 -17.82
N VAL A 67 -13.37 -5.97 -17.99
CA VAL A 67 -12.86 -4.88 -17.15
C VAL A 67 -13.96 -4.51 -16.16
N GLY A 68 -13.59 -4.47 -14.88
CA GLY A 68 -14.49 -4.05 -13.81
C GLY A 68 -14.98 -2.62 -13.98
N ASN A 69 -16.17 -2.35 -13.46
CA ASN A 69 -16.84 -1.06 -13.51
C ASN A 69 -16.68 -0.24 -12.22
N TRP A 70 -15.52 -0.33 -11.55
CA TRP A 70 -15.25 0.36 -10.29
C TRP A 70 -15.23 1.91 -10.46
N PRO A 71 -15.91 2.68 -9.58
CA PRO A 71 -16.59 2.26 -8.36
C PRO A 71 -18.02 1.75 -8.61
N ALA A 72 -18.37 0.62 -8.00
CA ALA A 72 -19.69 -0.01 -8.05
C ALA A 72 -20.02 -0.63 -6.68
N GLU A 73 -21.30 -0.89 -6.40
CA GLU A 73 -21.72 -1.50 -5.12
C GLU A 73 -21.23 -2.94 -4.96
N GLU A 74 -21.07 -3.66 -6.07
CA GLU A 74 -20.63 -5.06 -6.08
C GLU A 74 -19.37 -5.22 -6.96
N TRP A 75 -18.45 -6.04 -6.49
CA TRP A 75 -17.30 -6.45 -7.28
C TRP A 75 -17.68 -7.53 -8.28
N LEU A 76 -17.25 -7.36 -9.52
CA LEU A 76 -17.32 -8.44 -10.51
C LEU A 76 -16.24 -9.48 -10.20
N VAL A 77 -16.58 -10.75 -10.38
CA VAL A 77 -15.67 -11.89 -10.23
C VAL A 77 -15.46 -12.53 -11.59
N ALA A 78 -14.21 -12.86 -11.92
CA ALA A 78 -13.86 -13.47 -13.20
C ALA A 78 -12.90 -14.65 -13.00
N LEU A 79 -12.92 -15.59 -13.95
CA LEU A 79 -11.93 -16.67 -13.96
C LEU A 79 -10.53 -16.07 -14.20
N PRO A 80 -9.48 -16.56 -13.52
CA PRO A 80 -8.11 -16.07 -13.69
C PRO A 80 -7.67 -16.03 -15.16
N GLU A 81 -7.99 -17.08 -15.92
CA GLU A 81 -7.61 -17.25 -17.33
C GLU A 81 -8.24 -16.17 -18.21
N SER A 82 -9.49 -15.78 -17.93
CA SER A 82 -10.17 -14.68 -18.62
C SER A 82 -9.52 -13.31 -18.38
N GLN A 83 -8.64 -13.22 -17.38
CA GLN A 83 -7.87 -12.05 -17.02
C GLN A 83 -6.37 -12.23 -17.28
N ASN A 84 -5.98 -13.23 -18.10
CA ASN A 84 -4.59 -13.57 -18.39
C ASN A 84 -3.75 -13.85 -17.13
N ILE A 85 -4.36 -14.41 -16.09
CA ILE A 85 -3.70 -14.93 -14.89
C ILE A 85 -3.67 -16.46 -14.98
N ASP A 86 -2.50 -17.03 -14.68
CA ASP A 86 -2.31 -18.47 -14.54
C ASP A 86 -2.97 -18.95 -13.24
N GLY A 87 -4.06 -19.70 -13.34
CA GLY A 87 -4.81 -20.24 -12.19
C GLY A 87 -3.95 -21.12 -11.28
N ALA A 88 -2.99 -21.89 -11.82
CA ALA A 88 -2.12 -22.74 -11.00
C ALA A 88 -1.25 -21.90 -10.04
N LYS A 89 -0.80 -20.72 -10.48
CA LYS A 89 -0.06 -19.79 -9.61
C LYS A 89 -0.92 -19.16 -8.53
N LEU A 90 -2.21 -18.96 -8.79
CA LEU A 90 -3.14 -18.51 -7.75
C LEU A 90 -3.37 -19.60 -6.71
N ASP A 91 -3.45 -20.87 -7.12
CA ASP A 91 -3.53 -21.99 -6.18
C ASP A 91 -2.26 -22.14 -5.32
N GLU A 92 -1.08 -21.92 -5.93
CA GLU A 92 0.19 -21.84 -5.19
C GLU A 92 0.19 -20.67 -4.18
N LEU A 93 -0.24 -19.48 -4.60
CA LEU A 93 -0.38 -18.30 -3.73
C LEU A 93 -1.32 -18.58 -2.56
N ARG A 94 -2.49 -19.17 -2.83
CA ARG A 94 -3.46 -19.55 -1.80
C ARG A 94 -2.83 -20.52 -0.81
N SER A 95 -2.21 -21.59 -1.31
CA SER A 95 -1.56 -22.61 -0.46
C SER A 95 -0.45 -22.01 0.40
N TYR A 96 0.35 -21.11 -0.17
CA TYR A 96 1.38 -20.37 0.54
C TYR A 96 0.80 -19.47 1.63
N ALA A 97 -0.24 -18.70 1.30
CA ALA A 97 -0.81 -17.71 2.20
C ALA A 97 -1.48 -18.34 3.42
N PHE A 98 -2.13 -19.50 3.25
CA PHE A 98 -2.82 -20.23 4.31
C PHE A 98 -2.01 -21.41 4.87
N ALA A 99 -0.71 -21.49 4.59
CA ALA A 99 0.17 -22.47 5.21
C ALA A 99 0.22 -22.27 6.74
N ASP A 100 0.44 -23.37 7.47
CA ASP A 100 0.55 -23.35 8.92
C ASP A 100 1.56 -22.30 9.41
N GLY A 101 1.16 -21.51 10.42
CA GLY A 101 1.99 -20.48 11.03
C GLY A 101 1.97 -19.10 10.34
N ARG A 102 1.24 -18.93 9.23
CA ARG A 102 1.13 -17.62 8.54
C ARG A 102 0.14 -16.65 9.17
N ASN A 103 -0.88 -17.15 9.88
CA ASN A 103 -1.94 -16.36 10.50
C ASN A 103 -2.68 -15.42 9.52
N THR A 104 -2.72 -15.78 8.24
CA THR A 104 -3.45 -15.03 7.21
C THR A 104 -4.95 -15.20 7.43
N GLN A 105 -5.69 -14.09 7.52
CA GLN A 105 -7.16 -14.11 7.67
C GLN A 105 -7.86 -14.10 6.32
N SER A 106 -7.34 -13.35 5.35
CA SER A 106 -7.92 -13.25 4.00
C SER A 106 -6.87 -12.89 2.95
N VAL A 107 -7.15 -13.27 1.70
CA VAL A 107 -6.40 -12.85 0.51
C VAL A 107 -7.41 -12.52 -0.58
N VAL A 108 -7.29 -11.33 -1.17
CA VAL A 108 -8.07 -10.91 -2.34
C VAL A 108 -7.10 -10.48 -3.44
N VAL A 109 -7.30 -10.99 -4.65
CA VAL A 109 -6.50 -10.67 -5.84
C VAL A 109 -7.41 -10.05 -6.88
N ILE A 110 -7.07 -8.82 -7.29
CA ILE A 110 -7.84 -8.03 -8.24
C ILE A 110 -6.98 -7.77 -9.47
N ARG A 111 -7.55 -7.97 -10.67
CA ARG A 111 -6.94 -7.59 -11.95
C ARG A 111 -7.98 -6.96 -12.85
N ASN A 112 -7.61 -5.88 -13.55
CA ASN A 112 -8.51 -5.12 -14.43
C ASN A 112 -9.84 -4.71 -13.75
N GLY A 113 -9.82 -4.47 -12.44
CA GLY A 113 -11.01 -4.08 -11.69
C GLY A 113 -11.96 -5.22 -11.32
N VAL A 114 -11.56 -6.49 -11.52
CA VAL A 114 -12.34 -7.66 -11.10
C VAL A 114 -11.57 -8.56 -10.16
N ILE A 115 -12.29 -9.22 -9.25
CA ILE A 115 -11.73 -10.22 -8.36
C ILE A 115 -11.45 -11.49 -9.18
N VAL A 116 -10.21 -11.95 -9.15
CA VAL A 116 -9.77 -13.21 -9.78
C VAL A 116 -9.41 -14.29 -8.76
N GLY A 117 -9.38 -13.93 -7.48
CA GLY A 117 -9.17 -14.86 -6.38
C GLY A 117 -9.53 -14.21 -5.05
N GLU A 118 -10.29 -14.90 -4.22
CA GLU A 118 -10.72 -14.42 -2.91
C GLU A 118 -10.88 -15.62 -1.97
N TRP A 119 -10.17 -15.58 -0.85
CA TRP A 119 -10.10 -16.68 0.10
C TRP A 119 -9.99 -16.15 1.52
N TYR A 120 -10.59 -16.89 2.46
CA TYR A 120 -10.61 -16.58 3.89
C TYR A 120 -10.13 -17.79 4.70
N ALA A 121 -9.58 -17.54 5.87
CA ALA A 121 -9.28 -18.56 6.86
C ALA A 121 -10.56 -19.15 7.45
N GLU A 122 -10.45 -20.31 8.10
CA GLU A 122 -11.59 -20.93 8.78
C GLU A 122 -12.16 -19.97 9.84
N GLY A 123 -13.49 -19.78 9.80
CA GLY A 123 -14.19 -18.88 10.70
C GLY A 123 -14.12 -17.39 10.34
N HIS A 124 -13.51 -17.05 9.20
CA HIS A 124 -13.42 -15.68 8.69
C HIS A 124 -14.22 -15.49 7.40
N ASP A 125 -14.72 -14.26 7.17
CA ASP A 125 -15.42 -13.88 5.94
C ASP A 125 -15.22 -12.41 5.55
N MET A 126 -15.86 -12.00 4.45
CA MET A 126 -15.74 -10.66 3.87
C MET A 126 -16.20 -9.51 4.78
N ASN A 127 -16.99 -9.81 5.81
CA ASN A 127 -17.57 -8.83 6.73
C ASN A 127 -16.73 -8.68 8.02
N ASP A 128 -15.64 -9.43 8.16
CA ASP A 128 -14.78 -9.31 9.33
C ASP A 128 -14.05 -7.98 9.37
N HIS A 129 -14.03 -7.37 10.55
CA HIS A 129 -13.25 -6.16 10.80
C HIS A 129 -11.84 -6.53 11.25
N VAL A 130 -10.85 -5.91 10.62
CA VAL A 130 -9.44 -6.06 10.98
C VAL A 130 -8.83 -4.71 11.31
N THR A 131 -7.95 -4.67 12.31
CA THR A 131 -7.15 -3.48 12.57
C THR A 131 -6.25 -3.23 11.37
N SER A 132 -6.43 -2.10 10.69
CA SER A 132 -5.67 -1.76 9.48
C SER A 132 -4.19 -1.42 9.77
N TRP A 133 -3.87 -1.12 11.03
CA TRP A 133 -2.55 -0.68 11.47
C TRP A 133 -2.02 0.42 10.55
N SER A 134 -0.81 0.26 10.02
CA SER A 134 -0.15 1.31 9.24
C SER A 134 -0.68 1.46 7.81
N VAL A 135 -1.61 0.60 7.36
CA VAL A 135 -2.36 0.83 6.11
C VAL A 135 -3.12 2.17 6.19
N GLY A 136 -3.53 2.60 7.39
CA GLY A 136 -4.14 3.91 7.62
C GLY A 136 -3.34 5.10 7.08
N LYS A 137 -2.00 5.02 7.04
CA LYS A 137 -1.13 6.10 6.54
C LYS A 137 -1.27 6.32 5.03
N SER A 138 -1.59 5.26 4.28
CA SER A 138 -1.87 5.34 2.84
C SER A 138 -3.17 6.10 2.58
N PHE A 139 -4.21 5.85 3.38
CA PHE A 139 -5.45 6.64 3.34
C PHE A 139 -5.20 8.09 3.74
N LEU A 140 -4.42 8.34 4.80
CA LEU A 140 -4.02 9.69 5.19
C LEU A 140 -3.29 10.44 4.05
N SER A 141 -2.36 9.79 3.36
CA SER A 141 -1.66 10.37 2.19
C SER A 141 -2.63 10.71 1.05
N ALA A 142 -3.59 9.83 0.76
CA ALA A 142 -4.64 10.12 -0.23
C ALA A 142 -5.52 11.30 0.20
N VAL A 143 -5.90 11.39 1.48
CA VAL A 143 -6.65 12.51 2.04
C VAL A 143 -5.88 13.82 1.91
N VAL A 144 -4.56 13.84 2.13
CA VAL A 144 -3.73 15.04 1.89
C VAL A 144 -3.81 15.47 0.42
N GLY A 145 -3.70 14.52 -0.52
CA GLY A 145 -3.83 14.82 -1.94
C GLY A 145 -5.19 15.45 -2.30
N ILE A 146 -6.27 14.95 -1.70
CA ILE A 146 -7.63 15.50 -1.88
C ILE A 146 -7.75 16.89 -1.24
N ALA A 147 -7.23 17.08 -0.03
CA ALA A 147 -7.20 18.38 0.63
C ALA A 147 -6.46 19.44 -0.20
N MET A 148 -5.38 19.04 -0.88
CA MET A 148 -4.68 19.91 -1.82
C MET A 148 -5.50 20.22 -3.07
N GLU A 149 -6.16 19.24 -3.67
CA GLU A 149 -7.04 19.48 -4.84
C GLU A 149 -8.19 20.44 -4.50
N ARG A 150 -8.67 20.42 -3.25
CA ARG A 150 -9.74 21.29 -2.75
C ARG A 150 -9.26 22.67 -2.30
N GLY A 151 -7.95 22.86 -2.16
CA GLY A 151 -7.36 24.10 -1.65
C GLY A 151 -7.41 24.26 -0.13
N ASP A 152 -7.74 23.18 0.61
CA ASP A 152 -7.69 23.14 2.07
C ASP A 152 -6.23 23.14 2.57
N LEU A 153 -5.33 22.50 1.81
CA LEU A 153 -3.87 22.59 1.96
C LEU A 153 -3.27 23.14 0.67
N ALA A 154 -2.28 24.03 0.73
CA ALA A 154 -1.74 24.65 -0.50
C ALA A 154 -0.61 23.80 -1.11
N SER A 155 0.33 23.30 -0.31
CA SER A 155 1.44 22.46 -0.78
C SER A 155 1.93 21.48 0.27
N VAL A 156 2.47 20.34 -0.16
CA VAL A 156 3.26 19.48 0.74
C VAL A 156 4.57 20.14 1.19
N ASP A 157 5.04 21.16 0.47
CA ASP A 157 6.24 21.92 0.86
C ASP A 157 5.93 23.03 1.87
N ASP A 158 4.65 23.21 2.24
CA ASP A 158 4.30 24.19 3.25
C ASP A 158 4.80 23.74 4.63
N PRO A 159 5.35 24.68 5.43
CA PRO A 159 5.71 24.41 6.81
C PRO A 159 4.52 23.94 7.63
N VAL A 160 4.70 22.86 8.39
CA VAL A 160 3.72 22.33 9.34
C VAL A 160 3.35 23.39 10.38
N VAL A 161 4.32 24.22 10.81
CA VAL A 161 4.11 25.33 11.78
C VAL A 161 2.98 26.28 11.37
N ASN A 162 2.65 26.41 10.08
CA ASN A 162 1.51 27.21 9.63
C ASN A 162 0.17 26.76 10.25
N HIS A 163 0.07 25.49 10.64
CA HIS A 163 -1.07 24.93 11.34
C HIS A 163 -0.84 24.85 12.85
N PHE A 164 0.40 25.00 13.33
CA PHE A 164 0.76 24.89 14.74
C PHE A 164 1.46 26.15 15.24
N PRO A 165 0.71 27.22 15.60
CA PRO A 165 1.29 28.46 16.13
C PRO A 165 2.18 28.23 17.36
N GLU A 166 1.92 27.18 18.15
CA GLU A 166 2.74 26.79 19.28
C GLU A 166 4.17 26.33 18.91
N TRP A 167 4.45 26.07 17.63
CA TRP A 167 5.77 25.71 17.13
C TRP A 167 6.60 26.91 16.65
N GLU A 168 6.02 28.10 16.53
CA GLU A 168 6.73 29.29 16.07
C GLU A 168 7.94 29.60 16.96
N GLY A 169 9.12 29.71 16.34
CA GLY A 169 10.36 30.06 17.06
C GLY A 169 10.92 28.94 17.94
N THR A 170 10.40 27.71 17.80
CA THR A 170 10.89 26.54 18.54
C THR A 170 11.93 25.72 17.76
N GLY A 171 12.32 26.18 16.55
CA GLY A 171 13.24 25.47 15.65
C GLY A 171 12.55 24.43 14.77
N ARG A 172 11.23 24.26 14.90
CA ARG A 172 10.40 23.35 14.09
C ARG A 172 9.87 24.00 12.81
N ASP A 173 10.23 25.26 12.57
CA ASP A 173 9.69 26.10 11.50
C ASP A 173 10.03 25.58 10.08
N ALA A 174 11.09 24.77 9.95
CA ALA A 174 11.53 24.18 8.68
C ALA A 174 10.89 22.81 8.37
N ILE A 175 10.09 22.24 9.29
CA ILE A 175 9.42 20.96 9.07
C ILE A 175 8.24 21.19 8.14
N THR A 176 8.22 20.52 6.99
CA THR A 176 7.13 20.61 5.99
C THR A 176 6.21 19.39 6.08
N LEU A 177 5.02 19.49 5.48
CA LEU A 177 4.12 18.35 5.34
C LEU A 177 4.78 17.18 4.60
N ARG A 178 5.63 17.47 3.61
CA ARG A 178 6.44 16.47 2.89
C ARG A 178 7.37 15.73 3.84
N HIS A 179 8.05 16.44 4.73
CA HIS A 179 8.93 15.81 5.72
C HIS A 179 8.14 14.86 6.62
N ALA A 180 6.97 15.25 7.11
CA ALA A 180 6.13 14.39 7.94
C ALA A 180 5.59 13.17 7.16
N LEU A 181 5.05 13.37 5.95
CA LEU A 181 4.56 12.29 5.08
C LEU A 181 5.65 11.26 4.72
N GLN A 182 6.89 11.72 4.62
CA GLN A 182 8.04 10.87 4.30
C GLN A 182 8.73 10.32 5.56
N MET A 183 8.24 10.65 6.76
CA MET A 183 8.86 10.29 8.03
C MET A 183 10.33 10.75 8.14
N ARG A 184 10.53 12.00 7.76
CA ARG A 184 11.81 12.73 7.75
C ARG A 184 11.68 14.06 8.47
N SER A 185 10.84 14.15 9.50
CA SER A 185 10.62 15.39 10.25
C SER A 185 11.91 15.92 10.91
N GLY A 186 12.88 15.05 11.19
CA GLY A 186 14.08 15.41 11.96
C GLY A 186 13.82 15.55 13.46
N LEU A 187 12.58 15.27 13.91
CA LEU A 187 12.23 15.21 15.31
C LEU A 187 12.80 13.96 15.97
N ALA A 188 13.12 14.06 17.25
CA ALA A 188 13.60 12.96 18.06
C ALA A 188 12.59 11.79 17.99
N PRO A 189 13.05 10.56 17.66
CA PRO A 189 12.19 9.39 17.69
C PRO A 189 11.55 9.21 19.06
N SER A 190 10.26 8.92 19.11
CA SER A 190 9.62 8.52 20.36
C SER A 190 10.05 7.11 20.73
N THR A 191 10.38 6.91 22.00
CA THR A 191 10.60 5.58 22.58
C THR A 191 9.33 5.00 23.20
N ASP A 192 8.28 5.81 23.29
CA ASP A 192 7.03 5.43 23.92
C ASP A 192 6.08 4.82 22.89
N ASP A 193 5.20 3.93 23.35
CA ASP A 193 4.11 3.47 22.51
C ASP A 193 3.06 4.58 22.39
N ILE A 194 2.98 5.17 21.19
CA ILE A 194 1.99 6.22 20.88
C ILE A 194 0.56 5.76 21.18
N TYR A 195 0.24 4.46 21.02
CA TYR A 195 -1.11 3.94 21.23
C TYR A 195 -1.50 3.93 22.71
N MET A 196 -0.52 4.05 23.61
CA MET A 196 -0.71 4.14 25.06
C MET A 196 -0.78 5.60 25.56
N GLN A 197 -0.59 6.58 24.68
CA GLN A 197 -0.66 8.00 25.04
C GLN A 197 -2.11 8.46 25.16
N ALA A 198 -2.42 9.14 26.27
CA ALA A 198 -3.75 9.72 26.50
C ALA A 198 -4.07 10.84 25.48
N ASP A 199 -3.05 11.58 25.06
CA ASP A 199 -3.13 12.61 24.02
C ASP A 199 -1.99 12.42 23.02
N GLN A 200 -2.30 11.67 21.96
CA GLN A 200 -1.34 11.34 20.90
C GLN A 200 -0.88 12.58 20.12
N MET A 201 -1.74 13.59 19.99
CA MET A 201 -1.40 14.83 19.28
C MET A 201 -0.38 15.62 20.07
N THR A 202 -0.67 15.91 21.33
CA THR A 202 0.24 16.65 22.21
C THR A 202 1.57 15.92 22.38
N HIS A 203 1.55 14.59 22.53
CA HIS A 203 2.76 13.76 22.55
C HIS A 203 3.61 13.97 21.29
N SER A 204 2.97 13.91 20.11
CA SER A 204 3.65 14.06 18.82
C SER A 204 4.23 15.46 18.60
N LEU A 205 3.51 16.50 19.07
CA LEU A 205 3.89 17.90 18.94
C LEU A 205 5.05 18.31 19.86
N ASN A 206 5.20 17.63 21.00
CA ASN A 206 6.22 17.97 22.00
C ASN A 206 7.61 17.39 21.70
N ARG A 207 7.76 16.58 20.65
CA ARG A 207 9.08 16.03 20.26
C ARG A 207 10.06 17.15 19.91
N GLU A 208 11.30 17.02 20.37
CA GLU A 208 12.37 17.98 20.12
C GLU A 208 12.97 17.78 18.72
N VAL A 209 13.56 18.84 18.15
CA VAL A 209 14.33 18.73 16.91
C VAL A 209 15.66 18.06 17.22
N LEU A 210 15.97 16.97 16.53
CA LEU A 210 17.21 16.21 16.71
C LEU A 210 18.21 16.50 15.57
N VAL A 211 17.71 16.53 14.33
CA VAL A 211 18.50 16.80 13.12
C VAL A 211 17.69 17.68 12.17
N ASP A 212 18.36 18.25 11.17
CA ASP A 212 17.69 19.05 10.15
C ASP A 212 16.60 18.23 9.43
N PRO A 213 15.40 18.80 9.21
CA PRO A 213 14.32 18.11 8.51
C PRO A 213 14.73 17.66 7.10
N GLY A 214 14.23 16.51 6.66
CA GLY A 214 14.50 15.93 5.35
C GLY A 214 15.80 15.10 5.26
N THR A 215 16.71 15.22 6.22
CA THR A 215 18.05 14.61 6.16
C THR A 215 18.08 13.13 6.54
N THR A 216 17.25 12.71 7.49
CA THR A 216 17.24 11.34 8.03
C THR A 216 15.82 10.78 8.00
N TRP A 217 15.69 9.52 7.61
CA TRP A 217 14.43 8.78 7.69
C TRP A 217 14.36 8.01 9.01
N ALA A 218 13.24 8.13 9.71
CA ALA A 218 12.93 7.34 10.89
C ALA A 218 11.44 7.04 10.91
N TYR A 219 11.06 5.76 10.91
CA TYR A 219 9.64 5.38 10.94
C TYR A 219 8.99 5.81 12.26
N GLN A 220 8.06 6.77 12.21
CA GLN A 220 7.44 7.38 13.39
C GLN A 220 5.93 7.56 13.17
N ASN A 221 5.11 7.04 14.08
CA ASN A 221 3.65 7.22 14.01
C ASN A 221 3.26 8.66 14.31
N GLU A 222 4.05 9.34 15.13
CA GLU A 222 3.89 10.72 15.54
C GLU A 222 4.00 11.68 14.35
N ASP A 223 4.80 11.34 13.33
CA ASP A 223 4.85 12.13 12.08
C ASP A 223 3.49 12.07 11.35
N SER A 224 2.76 10.96 11.44
CA SER A 224 1.39 10.88 10.90
C SER A 224 0.43 11.76 11.68
N MET A 225 0.61 11.90 13.00
CA MET A 225 -0.21 12.81 13.81
C MET A 225 0.01 14.27 13.45
N LEU A 226 1.22 14.67 13.04
CA LEU A 226 1.47 16.03 12.53
C LEU A 226 0.63 16.33 11.28
N VAL A 227 0.56 15.37 10.35
CA VAL A 227 -0.25 15.47 9.13
C VAL A 227 -1.74 15.50 9.47
N THR A 228 -2.18 14.63 10.39
CA THR A 228 -3.55 14.63 10.94
C THR A 228 -3.92 16.02 11.45
N GLY A 229 -3.14 16.59 12.37
CA GLY A 229 -3.48 17.87 12.98
C GLY A 229 -3.44 19.04 12.00
N ALA A 230 -2.59 18.98 10.96
CA ALA A 230 -2.60 19.97 9.89
C ALA A 230 -3.91 19.95 9.10
N ILE A 231 -4.42 18.76 8.74
CA ILE A 231 -5.73 18.60 8.08
C ILE A 231 -6.84 19.13 9.00
N GLU A 232 -6.84 18.73 10.28
CA GLU A 232 -7.88 19.11 11.21
C GLU A 232 -7.95 20.63 11.42
N ARG A 233 -6.79 21.28 11.53
CA ARG A 233 -6.72 22.74 11.71
C ARG A 233 -7.00 23.51 10.43
N ALA A 234 -6.67 22.97 9.26
CA ALA A 234 -7.01 23.57 7.98
C ALA A 234 -8.52 23.50 7.68
N THR A 235 -9.17 22.39 8.05
CA THR A 235 -10.56 22.10 7.66
C THR A 235 -11.58 22.36 8.76
N GLY A 236 -11.14 22.42 10.02
CA GLY A 236 -12.00 22.51 11.21
C GLY A 236 -12.77 21.22 11.54
N LYS A 237 -12.42 20.09 10.90
CA LYS A 237 -13.06 18.77 11.09
C LYS A 237 -12.05 17.78 11.65
N SER A 238 -12.49 16.77 12.39
CA SER A 238 -11.60 15.65 12.71
C SER A 238 -11.15 14.94 11.42
N LEU A 239 -10.00 14.28 11.46
CA LEU A 239 -9.52 13.51 10.30
C LEU A 239 -10.53 12.45 9.87
N ALA A 240 -11.20 11.79 10.82
CA ALA A 240 -12.21 10.78 10.54
C ALA A 240 -13.41 11.36 9.78
N GLU A 241 -13.96 12.49 10.24
CA GLU A 241 -15.07 13.17 9.57
C GLU A 241 -14.68 13.66 8.16
N TYR A 242 -13.50 14.26 8.04
CA TYR A 242 -13.03 14.78 6.77
C TYR A 242 -12.76 13.64 5.77
N ALA A 243 -12.05 12.59 6.18
CA ALA A 243 -11.81 11.42 5.35
C ALA A 243 -13.11 10.71 4.95
N LYS A 244 -14.09 10.64 5.85
CA LYS A 244 -15.42 10.12 5.52
C LYS A 244 -16.06 10.87 4.37
N GLU A 245 -16.15 12.20 4.48
CA GLU A 245 -16.76 13.04 3.45
C GLU A 245 -16.05 12.97 2.11
N VAL A 246 -14.72 13.07 2.12
CA VAL A 246 -13.96 13.34 0.88
C VAL A 246 -13.39 12.09 0.23
N LEU A 247 -13.25 10.99 0.97
CA LEU A 247 -12.63 9.76 0.49
C LEU A 247 -13.56 8.55 0.63
N PHE A 248 -14.05 8.25 1.83
CA PHE A 248 -14.76 6.99 2.08
C PHE A 248 -16.18 6.96 1.52
N ASP A 249 -17.01 7.99 1.76
CA ASP A 249 -18.36 8.06 1.20
C ASP A 249 -18.35 8.08 -0.34
N PRO A 250 -17.47 8.83 -1.03
CA PRO A 250 -17.35 8.77 -2.49
C PRO A 250 -16.93 7.40 -3.04
N LEU A 251 -16.30 6.55 -2.22
CA LEU A 251 -15.89 5.19 -2.58
C LEU A 251 -16.90 4.12 -2.13
N GLY A 252 -17.97 4.50 -1.42
CA GLY A 252 -18.93 3.54 -0.85
C GLY A 252 -18.34 2.70 0.29
N MET A 253 -17.34 3.22 1.02
CA MET A 253 -16.74 2.53 2.15
C MET A 253 -17.55 2.82 3.43
N ASP A 254 -18.55 1.98 3.69
CA ASP A 254 -19.56 2.20 4.75
C ASP A 254 -19.25 1.52 6.08
N ALA A 255 -18.20 0.69 6.15
CA ALA A 255 -17.80 -0.08 7.34
C ALA A 255 -16.91 0.72 8.33
N LEU A 256 -17.20 2.01 8.53
CA LEU A 256 -16.46 2.90 9.43
C LEU A 256 -17.21 3.20 10.73
#